data_AF-A0A965QFK9-F1
#
_entry.id   AF-A0A965QFK9-F1
#
_cell.length_a   1.000
_cell.length_b   1.000
_cell.length_c   1.000
_cell.angle_alpha   90.00
_cell.angle_beta   90.00
_cell.angle_gamma   90.00
#
_symmetry.space_group_name_H-M   'P 1'
#
loop_
_entity.id
_entity.type
_entity.pdbx_description
1 polymer ?
#
loop_
_entity_poly.entity_id
_entity_poly.type
_entity_poly.pdbx_seq_one_letter_code
_entity_poly.pdbx_strand_id
1 'polypeptide(L)'
;MIKDTTKFKPIVLGELTAEKRQFEMNVKGKISACNDLLTYVKQFIQVENLTDLTNGNEIIETNFLKEFERLFLERYKNDFPPISVQKMYELMNVSETALIVKITLINSYEIDTKIDTGEPLNVPNWNVQTVNDEQNKKYNAISKLLSAITEIKETGLTIYPAPICTALQGSVIFDFTENKLKVNNAFILGSHNRVY
;
A
#
# COMPACT_ATOMS: atom_id res chain seq x y z
N MET A 1 -32.21 -14.49 -32.04
CA MET A 1 -30.90 -13.81 -32.09
C MET A 1 -30.67 -13.12 -30.75
N ILE A 2 -29.88 -13.73 -29.88
CA ILE A 2 -29.45 -13.11 -28.63
C ILE A 2 -28.35 -12.12 -29.07
N LYS A 3 -28.59 -10.81 -28.91
CA LYS A 3 -27.54 -9.81 -29.10
C LYS A 3 -26.47 -10.12 -28.05
N ASP A 4 -25.28 -10.51 -28.47
CA ASP A 4 -24.08 -10.44 -27.65
C ASP A 4 -23.93 -8.98 -27.21
N THR A 5 -24.39 -8.68 -26.00
CA THR A 5 -23.98 -7.47 -25.30
C THR A 5 -22.51 -7.70 -24.95
N THR A 6 -21.61 -7.28 -25.84
CA THR A 6 -20.17 -7.18 -25.55
C THR A 6 -20.03 -6.44 -24.23
N LYS A 7 -19.75 -7.20 -23.17
CA LYS A 7 -19.62 -6.68 -21.81
C LYS A 7 -18.45 -5.70 -21.83
N PHE A 8 -18.71 -4.48 -21.36
CA PHE A 8 -17.68 -3.44 -21.26
C PHE A 8 -16.40 -4.02 -20.64
N LYS A 9 -15.28 -3.85 -21.33
CA LYS A 9 -13.95 -4.24 -20.84
C LYS A 9 -13.12 -2.98 -20.60
N PRO A 10 -12.79 -2.64 -19.34
CA PRO A 10 -11.99 -1.47 -19.05
C PRO A 10 -10.58 -1.58 -19.63
N ILE A 11 -10.02 -0.45 -20.04
CA ILE A 11 -8.64 -0.30 -20.48
C ILE A 11 -7.86 0.30 -19.32
N VAL A 12 -6.74 -0.33 -18.95
CA VAL A 12 -5.79 0.21 -17.98
C VAL A 12 -5.01 1.34 -18.64
N LEU A 13 -5.14 2.54 -18.08
CA LEU A 13 -4.51 3.76 -18.56
C LEU A 13 -3.17 4.00 -17.86
N GLY A 14 -3.05 3.59 -16.61
CA GLY A 14 -1.86 3.75 -15.78
C GLY A 14 -2.04 3.14 -14.39
N GLU A 15 -1.09 3.41 -13.50
CA GLU A 15 -1.09 2.94 -12.12
C GLU A 15 -0.79 4.12 -11.17
N LEU A 16 -1.49 4.17 -10.04
CA LEU A 16 -1.24 5.09 -8.93
C LEU A 16 0.04 4.69 -8.19
N THR A 17 1.19 4.99 -8.83
CA THR A 17 2.51 4.52 -8.37
C THR A 17 2.94 5.11 -7.04
N ALA A 18 2.56 6.37 -6.75
CA ALA A 18 2.91 7.03 -5.49
C ALA A 18 2.15 6.39 -4.31
N GLU A 19 0.85 6.15 -4.49
CA GLU A 19 -0.03 5.52 -3.53
C GLU A 19 0.39 4.07 -3.27
N LYS A 20 0.75 3.34 -4.32
CA LYS A 20 1.31 1.98 -4.21
C LYS A 20 2.62 1.97 -3.41
N ARG A 21 3.56 2.87 -3.73
CA ARG A 21 4.82 3.00 -2.98
C ARG A 21 4.57 3.35 -1.52
N GLN A 22 3.67 4.28 -1.24
CA GLN A 22 3.33 4.65 0.14
C GLN A 22 2.72 3.47 0.90
N PHE A 23 1.82 2.72 0.26
CA PHE A 23 1.26 1.50 0.83
C PHE A 23 2.34 0.47 1.16
N GLU A 24 3.23 0.19 0.21
CA GLU A 24 4.36 -0.74 0.42
C GLU A 24 5.30 -0.28 1.54
N MET A 25 5.57 1.02 1.64
CA MET A 25 6.36 1.60 2.74
C MET A 25 5.67 1.42 4.09
N ASN A 26 4.36 1.68 4.16
CA ASN A 26 3.59 1.53 5.38
C ASN A 26 3.51 0.06 5.83
N VAL A 27 3.33 -0.89 4.89
CA VAL A 27 3.37 -2.33 5.19
C VAL A 27 4.72 -2.71 5.78
N LYS A 28 5.82 -2.30 5.14
CA LYS A 28 7.19 -2.56 5.66
C LYS A 28 7.42 -1.93 7.04
N GLY A 29 6.94 -0.71 7.24
CA GLY A 29 7.01 -0.01 8.52
C GLY A 29 6.27 -0.77 9.62
N LYS A 30 5.04 -1.20 9.35
CA LYS A 30 4.23 -1.99 10.30
C LYS A 30 4.90 -3.31 10.66
N ILE A 31 5.44 -4.02 9.68
CA ILE A 31 6.20 -5.27 9.90
C ILE A 31 7.41 -5.03 10.80
N SER A 32 8.19 -3.98 10.52
CA SER A 32 9.34 -3.62 11.35
C SER A 32 8.91 -3.33 12.79
N ALA A 33 7.85 -2.56 12.98
CA ALA A 33 7.33 -2.23 14.31
C ALA A 33 6.82 -3.47 15.07
N CYS A 34 6.15 -4.41 14.38
CA CYS A 34 5.77 -5.71 14.95
C CYS A 34 7.00 -6.51 15.39
N ASN A 35 8.02 -6.63 14.53
CA ASN A 35 9.26 -7.34 14.87
C ASN A 35 10.00 -6.69 16.05
N ASP A 36 10.00 -5.37 16.13
CA ASP A 36 10.60 -4.61 17.23
C ASP A 36 9.86 -4.79 18.56
N LEU A 37 8.53 -4.99 18.52
CA LEU A 37 7.73 -5.35 19.69
C LEU A 37 8.02 -6.79 20.11
N LEU A 38 8.00 -7.74 19.17
CA LEU A 38 8.28 -9.15 19.44
C LEU A 38 9.67 -9.34 20.04
N THR A 39 10.68 -8.68 19.48
CA THR A 39 12.07 -8.71 19.96
C THR A 39 12.19 -8.17 21.37
N TYR A 40 11.46 -7.10 21.70
CA TYR A 40 11.43 -6.55 23.04
C TYR A 40 10.78 -7.53 24.03
N VAL A 41 9.63 -8.08 23.67
CA VAL A 41 8.88 -9.00 24.54
C VAL A 41 9.62 -10.31 24.80
N LYS A 42 10.29 -10.87 23.78
CA LYS A 42 11.12 -12.09 23.88
C LYS A 42 12.27 -11.99 24.90
N GLN A 43 12.66 -10.79 25.31
CA GLN A 43 13.66 -10.60 26.37
C GLN A 43 13.13 -11.01 27.75
N PHE A 44 11.81 -10.94 27.95
CA PHE A 44 11.18 -11.12 29.24
C PHE A 44 10.38 -12.41 29.33
N ILE A 45 9.73 -12.83 28.25
CA ILE A 45 8.84 -14.01 28.20
C ILE A 45 9.14 -14.91 27.00
N GLN A 46 8.71 -16.16 27.09
CA GLN A 46 8.79 -17.11 25.97
C GLN A 46 7.53 -17.01 25.12
N VAL A 47 7.65 -16.37 23.97
CA VAL A 47 6.63 -16.29 22.93
C VAL A 47 7.30 -16.51 21.59
N GLU A 48 6.65 -17.20 20.66
CA GLU A 48 7.20 -17.38 19.31
C GLU A 48 6.71 -16.27 18.39
N ASN A 49 5.42 -15.94 18.51
CA ASN A 49 4.69 -15.02 17.65
C ASN A 49 3.97 -13.95 18.47
N LEU A 50 3.62 -12.83 17.83
CA LEU A 50 2.82 -11.80 18.50
C LEU A 50 1.36 -12.23 18.65
N THR A 51 0.89 -13.15 17.81
CA THR A 51 -0.43 -13.77 17.98
C THR A 51 -0.59 -14.54 19.30
N ASP A 52 0.50 -14.94 19.94
CA ASP A 52 0.48 -15.53 21.29
C ASP A 52 0.03 -14.51 22.36
N LEU A 53 0.06 -13.21 22.03
CA LEU A 53 -0.24 -12.08 22.93
C LEU A 53 -1.49 -11.30 22.49
N THR A 54 -2.15 -11.72 21.42
CA THR A 54 -3.29 -11.01 20.82
C THR A 54 -4.48 -11.91 20.58
N ASN A 55 -5.67 -11.31 20.50
CA ASN A 55 -6.89 -12.00 20.10
C ASN A 55 -7.12 -11.79 18.60
N GLY A 56 -6.35 -12.48 17.76
CA GLY A 56 -6.42 -12.37 16.30
C GLY A 56 -5.39 -11.41 15.70
N ASN A 57 -5.72 -10.77 14.57
CA ASN A 57 -4.80 -9.92 13.79
C ASN A 57 -4.73 -8.46 14.28
N GLU A 58 -5.23 -8.15 15.48
CA GLU A 58 -5.24 -6.80 16.03
C GLU A 58 -4.49 -6.73 17.37
N ILE A 59 -3.66 -5.70 17.53
CA ILE A 59 -2.95 -5.41 18.78
C ILE A 59 -3.77 -4.39 19.58
N ILE A 60 -4.69 -4.90 20.39
CA ILE A 60 -5.43 -4.10 21.36
C ILE A 60 -4.59 -3.96 22.62
N GLU A 61 -4.15 -2.73 22.93
CA GLU A 61 -3.22 -2.43 24.04
C GLU A 61 -3.60 -3.12 25.35
N THR A 62 -4.84 -2.94 25.82
CA THR A 62 -5.31 -3.52 27.09
C THR A 62 -5.23 -5.04 27.12
N ASN A 63 -5.52 -5.71 26.00
CA ASN A 63 -5.49 -7.18 25.94
C ASN A 63 -4.04 -7.67 25.88
N PHE A 64 -3.22 -6.98 25.09
CA PHE A 64 -1.81 -7.28 24.95
C PHE A 64 -1.07 -7.17 26.29
N LEU A 65 -1.26 -6.06 27.01
CA LEU A 65 -0.60 -5.84 28.30
C LEU A 65 -1.03 -6.88 29.35
N LYS A 66 -2.32 -7.24 29.38
CA LYS A 66 -2.83 -8.30 30.27
C LYS A 66 -2.21 -9.66 29.98
N GLU A 67 -2.11 -10.03 28.70
CA GLU A 67 -1.56 -11.34 28.33
C GLU A 67 -0.04 -11.39 28.52
N PHE A 68 0.66 -10.29 28.23
CA PHE A 68 2.07 -10.13 28.56
C PHE A 68 2.31 -10.29 30.06
N GLU A 69 1.54 -9.59 30.91
CA GLU A 69 1.66 -9.71 32.37
C GLU A 69 1.42 -11.14 32.85
N ARG A 70 0.40 -11.81 32.31
CA ARG A 70 0.07 -13.20 32.64
C ARG A 70 1.28 -14.12 32.36
N LEU A 71 1.85 -14.04 31.16
CA LEU A 71 3.01 -14.84 30.75
C LEU A 71 4.29 -14.48 31.53
N PHE A 72 4.45 -13.19 31.86
CA PHE A 72 5.55 -12.71 32.67
C PHE A 72 5.50 -13.31 34.08
N LEU A 73 4.34 -13.22 34.74
CA LEU A 73 4.14 -13.81 36.06
C LEU A 73 4.32 -15.32 36.04
N GLU A 74 3.85 -16.01 35.01
CA GLU A 74 4.04 -17.45 34.85
C GLU A 74 5.53 -17.84 34.78
N ARG A 75 6.33 -17.06 34.06
CA ARG A 75 7.77 -17.28 33.92
C ARG A 75 8.54 -17.03 35.22
N TYR A 76 8.20 -15.98 35.95
CA TYR A 76 8.96 -15.52 37.12
C TYR A 76 8.32 -15.87 38.48
N LYS A 77 7.25 -16.69 38.50
CA LYS A 77 6.49 -17.03 39.72
C LYS A 77 7.31 -17.55 40.89
N ASN A 78 8.46 -18.17 40.62
CA ASN A 78 9.35 -18.75 41.63
C ASN A 78 10.61 -17.91 41.88
N ASP A 79 10.85 -16.88 41.07
CA ASP A 79 12.11 -16.12 41.06
C ASP A 79 12.06 -14.91 41.99
N PHE A 80 10.85 -14.50 42.41
CA PHE A 80 10.63 -13.35 43.28
C PHE A 80 9.86 -13.71 44.56
N PRO A 81 10.18 -13.05 45.70
CA PRO A 81 9.31 -13.09 46.87
C PRO A 81 7.96 -12.41 46.56
N PRO A 82 6.95 -12.51 47.45
CA PRO A 82 5.64 -11.88 47.22
C PRO A 82 5.77 -10.35 47.16
N ILE A 83 5.94 -9.82 45.96
CA ILE A 83 6.05 -8.38 45.65
C ILE A 83 5.04 -8.01 44.58
N SER A 84 4.80 -6.71 44.39
CA SER A 84 3.93 -6.23 43.32
C SER A 84 4.54 -6.50 41.94
N VAL A 85 3.69 -6.71 40.94
CA VAL A 85 4.09 -6.87 39.52
C VAL A 85 4.95 -5.68 39.07
N GLN A 86 4.55 -4.46 39.43
CA GLN A 86 5.30 -3.24 39.15
C GLN A 86 6.75 -3.33 39.64
N LYS A 87 6.96 -3.89 40.84
CA LYS A 87 8.31 -4.06 41.40
C LYS A 87 9.10 -5.14 40.67
N MET A 88 8.43 -6.21 40.22
CA MET A 88 9.06 -7.22 39.37
C MET A 88 9.49 -6.63 38.02
N TYR A 89 8.65 -5.77 37.40
CA TYR A 89 9.00 -5.05 36.18
C TYR A 89 10.22 -4.16 36.38
N GLU A 90 10.29 -3.39 37.48
CA GLU A 90 11.49 -2.59 37.80
C GLU A 90 12.74 -3.46 37.91
N LEU A 91 12.68 -4.58 38.64
CA LEU A 91 13.82 -5.48 38.84
C LEU A 91 14.28 -6.16 37.56
N MET A 92 13.34 -6.46 36.66
CA MET A 92 13.61 -7.06 35.35
C MET A 92 13.84 -6.04 34.23
N ASN A 93 13.83 -4.74 34.56
CA ASN A 93 13.93 -3.63 33.60
C ASN A 93 12.86 -3.68 32.50
N VAL A 94 11.66 -4.15 32.82
CA VAL A 94 10.50 -4.06 31.93
C VAL A 94 9.94 -2.64 31.98
N SER A 95 9.97 -1.94 30.85
CA SER A 95 9.29 -0.66 30.67
C SER A 95 7.92 -0.86 30.03
N GLU A 96 6.87 -0.63 30.81
CA GLU A 96 5.48 -0.62 30.31
C GLU A 96 5.26 0.52 29.30
N THR A 97 5.85 1.69 29.56
CA THR A 97 5.83 2.81 28.61
C THR A 97 6.42 2.42 27.25
N ALA A 98 7.52 1.64 27.24
CA ALA A 98 8.10 1.16 25.99
C ALA A 98 7.16 0.22 25.22
N LEU A 99 6.40 -0.65 25.92
CA LEU A 99 5.37 -1.49 25.31
C LEU A 99 4.27 -0.64 24.67
N ILE A 100 3.73 0.32 25.43
CA ILE A 100 2.65 1.21 24.96
C ILE A 100 3.10 2.00 23.72
N VAL A 101 4.30 2.56 23.74
CA VAL A 101 4.86 3.32 22.60
C VAL A 101 4.97 2.44 21.36
N LYS A 102 5.46 1.20 21.51
CA LYS A 102 5.59 0.24 20.39
C LYS A 102 4.23 -0.17 19.84
N ILE A 103 3.25 -0.46 20.71
CA ILE A 103 1.87 -0.78 20.33
C ILE A 103 1.23 0.39 19.59
N THR A 104 1.38 1.60 20.11
CA THR A 104 0.86 2.83 19.50
C THR A 104 1.45 3.05 18.10
N LEU A 105 2.76 2.83 17.93
CA LEU A 105 3.39 2.93 16.63
C LEU A 105 2.81 1.92 15.62
N ILE A 106 2.61 0.67 16.03
CA ILE A 106 1.99 -0.35 15.16
C ILE A 106 0.58 0.07 14.74
N ASN A 107 -0.20 0.57 15.69
CA ASN A 107 -1.57 1.01 15.47
C ASN A 107 -1.68 2.32 14.67
N SER A 108 -0.60 3.11 14.57
CA SER A 108 -0.55 4.31 13.73
C SER A 108 -0.53 4.01 12.22
N TYR A 109 -0.18 2.77 11.85
CA TYR A 109 -0.26 2.32 10.47
C TYR A 109 -1.69 1.87 10.15
N GLU A 110 -2.43 2.69 9.42
CA GLU A 110 -3.80 2.45 8.90
C GLU A 110 -3.83 1.39 7.77
N ILE A 111 -3.21 0.23 7.99
CA ILE A 111 -3.23 -0.91 7.08
C ILE A 111 -3.53 -2.18 7.87
N ASP A 112 -4.55 -2.92 7.46
CA ASP A 112 -4.85 -4.22 8.04
C ASP A 112 -3.84 -5.26 7.53
N THR A 113 -3.04 -5.82 8.44
CA THR A 113 -2.03 -6.83 8.12
C THR A 113 -2.19 -8.02 9.06
N LYS A 114 -1.88 -9.23 8.59
CA LYS A 114 -1.62 -10.36 9.48
C LYS A 114 -0.42 -10.02 10.36
N ILE A 115 -0.57 -10.15 11.67
CA ILE A 115 0.43 -9.69 12.64
C ILE A 115 1.77 -10.42 12.47
N ASP A 116 1.75 -11.73 12.24
CA ASP A 116 2.97 -12.54 12.22
C ASP A 116 3.67 -12.53 10.86
N THR A 117 2.90 -12.52 9.76
CA THR A 117 3.47 -12.58 8.40
C THR A 117 3.65 -11.20 7.77
N GLY A 118 2.98 -10.18 8.31
CA GLY A 118 2.97 -8.84 7.71
C GLY A 118 2.15 -8.72 6.44
N GLU A 119 1.51 -9.81 6.00
CA GLU A 119 0.74 -9.81 4.76
C GLU A 119 -0.47 -8.89 4.90
N PRO A 120 -0.66 -7.93 3.98
CA PRO A 120 -1.86 -7.10 3.99
C PRO A 120 -3.11 -7.96 3.76
N LEU A 121 -4.16 -7.72 4.56
CA LEU A 121 -5.43 -8.41 4.40
C LEU A 121 -6.19 -7.94 3.16
N ASN A 122 -6.02 -6.66 2.79
CA ASN A 122 -6.61 -6.05 1.62
C ASN A 122 -5.53 -5.35 0.81
N VAL A 123 -5.40 -5.73 -0.46
CA VAL A 123 -4.51 -5.07 -1.42
C VAL A 123 -5.35 -4.17 -2.32
N PRO A 124 -5.19 -2.84 -2.25
CA PRO A 124 -5.91 -1.92 -3.13
C PRO A 124 -5.58 -2.17 -4.61
N ASN A 125 -6.54 -1.90 -5.48
CA ASN A 125 -6.27 -1.83 -6.92
C ASN A 125 -5.79 -0.42 -7.27
N TRP A 126 -4.54 -0.28 -7.68
CA TRP A 126 -3.94 1.00 -8.08
C TRP A 126 -4.11 1.32 -9.56
N ASN A 127 -4.74 0.42 -10.35
CA ASN A 127 -4.92 0.66 -11.78
C ASN A 127 -5.92 1.79 -12.01
N VAL A 128 -5.51 2.78 -12.79
CA VAL A 128 -6.39 3.80 -13.35
C VAL A 128 -6.99 3.22 -14.62
N GLN A 129 -8.31 3.10 -14.67
CA GLN A 129 -9.02 2.44 -15.77
C GLN A 129 -10.12 3.33 -16.35
N THR A 130 -10.44 3.10 -17.62
CA THR A 130 -11.67 3.63 -18.20
C THR A 130 -12.90 3.09 -17.47
N VAL A 131 -13.96 3.88 -17.42
CA VAL A 131 -15.22 3.53 -16.72
C VAL A 131 -16.39 3.28 -17.67
N ASN A 132 -16.24 3.61 -18.96
CA ASN A 132 -17.30 3.41 -19.96
C ASN A 132 -16.75 3.22 -21.40
N ASP A 133 -17.64 2.78 -22.29
CA ASP A 133 -17.32 2.52 -23.70
C ASP A 133 -16.89 3.77 -24.47
N GLU A 134 -17.39 4.95 -24.11
CA GLU A 134 -17.02 6.21 -24.77
C GLU A 134 -15.54 6.53 -24.52
N GLN A 135 -15.08 6.35 -23.28
CA GLN A 135 -13.67 6.50 -22.91
C GLN A 135 -12.79 5.47 -23.64
N ASN A 136 -13.23 4.22 -23.74
CA ASN A 136 -12.55 3.21 -24.55
C ASN A 136 -12.41 3.63 -26.01
N LYS A 137 -13.50 4.13 -26.61
CA LYS A 137 -13.49 4.60 -28.01
C LYS A 137 -12.51 5.77 -28.20
N LYS A 138 -12.53 6.75 -27.30
CA LYS A 138 -11.60 7.90 -27.31
C LYS A 138 -10.14 7.43 -27.20
N TYR A 139 -9.84 6.59 -26.22
CA TYR A 139 -8.49 6.07 -26.00
C TYR A 139 -7.97 5.30 -27.21
N ASN A 140 -8.79 4.39 -27.76
CA ASN A 140 -8.41 3.59 -28.91
C ASN A 140 -8.22 4.44 -30.17
N ALA A 141 -9.06 5.46 -30.41
CA ALA A 141 -8.92 6.34 -31.56
C ALA A 141 -7.62 7.15 -31.51
N ILE A 142 -7.31 7.75 -30.35
CA ILE A 142 -6.07 8.51 -30.17
C ILE A 142 -4.86 7.58 -30.22
N SER A 143 -4.91 6.41 -29.58
CA SER A 143 -3.81 5.44 -29.62
C SER A 143 -3.48 4.99 -31.04
N LYS A 144 -4.50 4.72 -31.87
CA LYS A 144 -4.31 4.39 -33.30
C LYS A 144 -3.63 5.52 -34.07
N LEU A 145 -4.04 6.76 -33.83
CA LEU A 145 -3.40 7.93 -34.44
C LEU A 145 -1.93 8.05 -34.04
N LEU A 146 -1.61 7.84 -32.76
CA LEU A 146 -0.23 7.88 -32.26
C LEU A 146 0.64 6.77 -32.86
N SER A 147 0.10 5.56 -33.03
CA SER A 147 0.79 4.48 -33.74
C SER A 147 1.13 4.87 -35.18
N ALA A 148 0.18 5.42 -35.92
CA ALA A 148 0.42 5.87 -37.30
C ALA A 148 1.45 7.01 -37.38
N ILE A 149 1.45 7.94 -36.41
CA ILE A 149 2.46 9.00 -36.31
C ILE A 149 3.86 8.40 -36.07
N THR A 150 3.97 7.40 -35.19
CA THR A 150 5.24 6.70 -34.96
C THR A 150 5.74 6.01 -36.22
N GLU A 151 4.88 5.31 -36.96
CA GLU A 151 5.23 4.67 -38.23
C GLU A 151 5.74 5.68 -39.26
N ILE A 152 5.11 6.87 -39.37
CA ILE A 152 5.58 7.95 -40.27
C ILE A 152 6.95 8.47 -39.83
N LYS A 153 7.22 8.58 -38.52
CA LYS A 153 8.53 9.02 -38.02
C LYS A 153 9.63 8.03 -38.40
N GLU A 154 9.33 6.73 -38.42
CA GLU A 154 10.27 5.67 -38.82
C GLU A 154 10.67 5.75 -40.29
N THR A 155 9.87 6.39 -41.17
CA THR A 155 10.24 6.61 -42.57
C THR A 155 11.27 7.74 -42.76
N GLY A 156 11.78 8.34 -41.68
CA GLY A 156 12.74 9.43 -41.71
C GLY A 156 12.13 10.83 -41.72
N LEU A 157 10.80 10.94 -41.66
CA LEU A 157 10.14 12.24 -41.54
C LEU A 157 10.31 12.80 -40.13
N THR A 158 10.74 14.06 -40.04
CA THR A 158 10.83 14.74 -38.75
C THR A 158 9.44 15.19 -38.31
N ILE A 159 8.99 14.63 -37.19
CA ILE A 159 7.72 14.97 -36.57
C ILE A 159 7.99 15.80 -35.32
N TYR A 160 7.43 17.01 -35.30
CA TYR A 160 7.51 17.90 -34.14
C TYR A 160 6.33 17.62 -33.19
N PRO A 161 6.58 17.23 -31.93
CA PRO A 161 5.52 16.90 -30.97
C PRO A 161 4.60 18.07 -30.60
N ALA A 162 5.16 19.27 -30.45
CA ALA A 162 4.41 20.43 -29.93
C ALA A 162 3.20 20.82 -30.80
N PRO A 163 3.31 20.95 -32.14
CA PRO A 163 2.16 21.19 -33.01
C PRO A 163 1.06 20.12 -32.90
N ILE A 164 1.42 18.85 -32.71
CA ILE A 164 0.46 17.74 -32.60
C ILE A 164 -0.32 17.86 -31.29
N CYS A 165 0.36 18.11 -30.17
CA CYS A 165 -0.30 18.31 -28.87
C CYS A 165 -1.31 19.47 -28.93
N THR A 166 -0.96 20.57 -29.61
CA THR A 166 -1.86 21.71 -29.81
C THR A 166 -3.03 21.36 -30.73
N ALA A 167 -2.78 20.72 -31.88
CA ALA A 167 -3.82 20.35 -32.84
C ALA A 167 -4.85 19.38 -32.25
N LEU A 168 -4.42 18.49 -31.35
CA LEU A 168 -5.25 17.53 -30.64
C LEU A 168 -5.80 18.06 -29.32
N GLN A 169 -5.75 19.38 -29.09
CA GLN A 169 -6.36 20.09 -27.95
C GLN A 169 -5.99 19.47 -26.58
N GLY A 170 -4.75 19.01 -26.43
CA GLY A 170 -4.27 18.40 -25.18
C GLY A 170 -4.77 16.99 -24.90
N SER A 171 -5.44 16.33 -25.85
CA SER A 171 -5.77 14.89 -25.75
C SER A 171 -4.55 13.98 -25.93
N VAL A 172 -3.42 14.56 -26.37
CA VAL A 172 -2.10 13.95 -26.46
C VAL A 172 -1.11 14.80 -25.69
N ILE A 173 -0.19 14.15 -25.00
CA ILE A 173 0.93 14.77 -24.30
C ILE A 173 2.25 14.19 -24.81
N PHE A 174 3.33 14.95 -24.63
CA PHE A 174 4.67 14.46 -24.90
C PHE A 174 5.31 13.94 -23.62
N ASP A 175 5.74 12.68 -23.65
CA ASP A 175 6.50 12.06 -22.58
C ASP A 175 7.99 12.32 -22.82
N PHE A 176 8.60 13.11 -21.94
CA PHE A 176 10.01 13.46 -22.02
C PHE A 176 10.94 12.32 -21.58
N THR A 177 10.45 11.40 -20.75
CA THR A 177 11.23 10.24 -20.29
C THR A 177 11.40 9.23 -21.43
N GLU A 178 10.34 8.99 -22.19
CA GLU A 178 10.34 8.04 -23.31
C GLU A 178 10.52 8.70 -24.68
N ASN A 179 10.63 10.03 -24.72
CA ASN A 179 10.79 10.84 -25.93
C ASN A 179 9.72 10.54 -27.02
N LYS A 180 8.46 10.37 -26.58
CA LYS A 180 7.35 9.95 -27.45
C LYS A 180 6.03 10.61 -27.10
N LEU A 181 5.13 10.70 -28.07
CA LEU A 181 3.74 11.14 -27.84
C LEU A 181 2.96 10.02 -27.14
N LYS A 182 2.15 10.38 -26.15
CA LYS A 182 1.27 9.48 -25.40
C LYS A 182 -0.14 10.06 -25.30
N VAL A 183 -1.13 9.20 -25.15
CA VAL A 183 -2.51 9.60 -24.86
C VAL A 183 -2.55 10.32 -23.51
N ASN A 184 -3.24 11.44 -23.41
CA ASN A 184 -3.47 12.11 -22.14
C ASN A 184 -4.57 11.40 -21.36
N ASN A 185 -4.19 10.58 -20.38
CA ASN A 185 -5.14 9.82 -19.56
C ASN A 185 -6.16 10.71 -18.82
N ALA A 186 -5.77 11.90 -18.34
CA ALA A 186 -6.69 12.82 -17.67
C ALA A 186 -7.79 13.33 -18.62
N PHE A 187 -7.43 13.57 -19.89
CA PHE A 187 -8.38 13.94 -20.93
C PHE A 187 -9.39 12.81 -21.19
N ILE A 188 -8.92 11.55 -21.26
CA ILE A 188 -9.79 10.38 -21.46
C ILE A 188 -10.81 10.25 -20.33
N LEU A 189 -10.36 10.42 -19.09
CA LEU A 189 -11.20 10.28 -17.91
C LEU A 189 -12.15 11.47 -17.68
N GLY A 190 -12.04 12.55 -18.46
CA GLY A 190 -12.82 13.78 -18.26
C GLY A 190 -12.52 14.47 -16.94
N SER A 191 -11.40 14.12 -16.31
CA SER A 191 -11.02 14.59 -14.98
C SER A 191 -10.00 15.71 -15.12
N HIS A 192 -10.21 16.85 -14.46
CA HIS A 192 -9.15 17.85 -14.24
C HIS A 192 -8.03 17.34 -13.30
N ASN A 193 -8.14 16.10 -12.82
CA ASN A 193 -7.10 15.43 -12.06
C ASN A 193 -6.02 14.92 -13.01
N ARG A 194 -4.91 15.67 -13.07
CA ARG A 194 -3.65 15.22 -13.65
C ARG A 194 -3.23 13.94 -12.93
N VAL A 195 -3.30 12.82 -13.63
CA VAL A 195 -2.55 11.62 -13.25
C VAL A 195 -1.09 11.95 -13.57
N TYR A 196 -0.29 12.21 -12.54
CA TYR A 196 1.16 12.44 -12.65
C TYR A 196 1.90 11.11 -12.75
#